data_AF-A0A855XR61-F1
#
_entry.id   AF-A0A855XR61-F1
#
_cell.length_a   1.000
_cell.length_b   1.000
_cell.length_c   1.000
_cell.angle_alpha   90.00
_cell.angle_beta   90.00
_cell.angle_gamma   90.00
#
_symmetry.space_group_name_H-M   'P 1'
#
loop_
_entity.id
_entity.type
_entity.pdbx_description
1 polymer ?
#
loop_
_entity_poly.entity_id
_entity_poly.type
_entity_poly.pdbx_seq_one_letter_code
_entity_poly.pdbx_strand_id
1 'polypeptide(L)'
;MVMAQLSPELSVTDLGEATVLNYQKSRKIADKAYDRAKANENESDKKLIAQMVSDCDYAIEWLSTGRRPGNKRGVERLAAYQREKLVDPLKMQAYVQQGHAGSSANLSDWQLFQIEDALSRLSPRERECYVMKHGDCHSFADIAMALNISKSAVQSYVETAQRKISEDLQNSLFLGGYE
;
A
#
# COMPACT_ATOMS: atom_id res chain seq x y z
N MET A 1 45.24 25.44 4.19
CA MET A 1 44.87 24.08 4.63
C MET A 1 43.70 24.24 5.59
N VAL A 2 42.48 24.05 5.10
CA VAL A 2 41.24 24.26 5.88
C VAL A 2 41.12 23.09 6.84
N MET A 3 41.33 23.34 8.13
CA MET A 3 41.05 22.37 9.18
C MET A 3 39.54 22.36 9.39
N ALA A 4 38.86 21.46 8.69
CA ALA A 4 37.52 21.06 9.07
C ALA A 4 37.62 20.35 10.42
N GLN A 5 37.32 21.06 11.51
CA GLN A 5 37.10 20.44 12.80
C GLN A 5 35.88 19.53 12.65
N LEU A 6 36.13 18.23 12.51
CA LEU A 6 35.13 17.19 12.62
C LEU A 6 34.38 17.38 13.94
N SER A 7 33.05 17.35 13.84
CA SER A 7 32.08 17.41 14.93
C SER A 7 32.47 16.51 16.11
N PRO A 8 32.12 16.89 17.36
CA PRO A 8 32.38 16.05 18.52
C PRO A 8 31.72 14.69 18.33
N GLU A 9 32.44 13.61 18.65
CA GLU A 9 31.93 12.25 18.53
C GLU A 9 30.55 12.13 19.18
N LEU A 10 29.53 11.85 18.37
CA LEU A 10 28.19 11.58 18.88
C LEU A 10 28.30 10.26 19.64
N SER A 11 28.32 10.31 20.98
CA SER A 11 28.29 9.10 21.80
C SER A 11 26.92 8.44 21.63
N VAL A 12 26.80 7.51 20.67
CA VAL A 12 25.57 6.77 20.43
C VAL A 12 25.45 5.69 21.50
N THR A 13 24.50 5.86 22.42
CA THR A 13 24.14 4.82 23.38
C THR A 13 23.15 3.86 22.73
N ASP A 14 23.61 2.67 22.33
CA ASP A 14 22.74 1.61 21.88
C ASP A 14 21.99 1.00 23.08
N LEU A 15 20.65 1.03 23.02
CA LEU A 15 19.77 0.48 24.04
C LEU A 15 19.32 -0.96 23.71
N GLY A 16 19.69 -1.48 22.54
CA GLY A 16 19.29 -2.80 22.04
C GLY A 16 17.92 -2.79 21.35
N GLU A 17 17.23 -3.93 21.40
CA GLU A 17 15.98 -4.14 20.64
C GLU A 17 14.84 -3.16 21.00
N ALA A 18 13.92 -2.97 20.05
CA ALA A 18 12.77 -2.06 20.18
C ALA A 18 11.70 -2.61 21.16
N THR A 19 12.02 -2.59 22.45
CA THR A 19 11.15 -3.02 23.54
C THR A 19 10.56 -1.84 24.30
N VAL A 20 9.40 -2.04 24.95
CA VAL A 20 8.75 -1.01 25.80
C VAL A 20 9.73 -0.42 26.83
N LEU A 21 10.52 -1.29 27.48
CA LEU A 21 11.51 -0.88 28.49
C LEU A 21 12.60 0.01 27.89
N ASN A 22 13.03 -0.27 26.66
CA ASN A 22 14.05 0.52 26.00
C ASN A 22 13.51 1.89 25.58
N TYR A 23 12.28 1.97 25.06
CA TYR A 23 11.64 3.26 24.80
C TYR A 23 11.43 4.09 26.08
N GLN A 24 11.10 3.46 27.22
CA GLN A 24 11.04 4.15 28.51
C GLN A 24 12.40 4.70 28.94
N LYS A 25 13.50 3.97 28.68
CA LYS A 25 14.86 4.47 28.93
C LYS A 25 15.21 5.63 27.99
N SER A 26 14.91 5.52 26.69
CA SER A 26 15.09 6.60 25.71
C SER A 26 14.34 7.86 26.12
N ARG A 27 13.08 7.74 26.55
CA ARG A 27 12.28 8.84 27.06
C ARG A 27 12.94 9.53 28.24
N LYS A 28 13.44 8.77 29.23
CA LYS A 28 14.17 9.35 30.38
C LYS A 28 15.46 10.07 29.98
N ILE A 29 16.16 9.61 28.94
CA ILE A 29 17.34 10.29 28.40
C ILE A 29 16.93 11.60 27.70
N ALA A 30 15.86 11.55 26.91
CA ALA A 30 15.29 12.72 26.24
C ALA A 30 14.78 13.77 27.24
N ASP A 31 14.11 13.36 28.33
CA ASP A 31 13.69 14.26 29.41
C ASP A 31 14.89 14.99 30.05
N LYS A 32 15.97 14.27 30.34
CA LYS A 32 17.22 14.88 30.85
C LYS A 32 17.89 15.82 29.84
N ALA A 33 17.76 15.53 28.54
CA ALA A 33 18.26 16.42 27.49
C ALA A 33 17.39 17.69 27.39
N TYR A 34 16.07 17.54 27.55
CA TYR A 34 15.12 18.66 27.57
C TYR A 34 15.41 19.63 28.72
N ASP A 35 15.66 19.10 29.94
CA ASP A 35 16.00 19.93 31.10
C ASP A 35 17.31 20.72 30.89
N ARG A 36 18.31 20.10 30.24
CA ARG A 36 19.56 20.79 29.86
C ARG A 36 19.34 21.87 28.80
N ALA A 37 18.55 21.58 27.77
CA ALA A 37 18.21 22.57 26.74
C ALA A 37 17.41 23.75 27.33
N LYS A 38 16.53 23.48 28.29
CA LYS A 38 15.78 24.49 29.04
C LYS A 38 16.70 25.38 29.89
N ALA A 39 17.69 24.79 30.57
CA ALA A 39 18.68 25.54 31.36
C ALA A 39 19.57 26.44 30.50
N ASN A 40 19.85 26.04 29.25
CA ASN A 40 20.67 26.78 28.30
C ASN A 40 19.86 27.77 27.43
N GLU A 41 18.56 27.97 27.71
CA GLU A 41 17.64 28.83 26.94
C GLU A 41 17.61 28.58 25.43
N ASN A 42 17.89 27.35 24.99
CA ASN A 42 17.93 27.01 23.57
C ASN A 42 16.56 26.53 23.06
N GLU A 43 15.75 27.45 22.53
CA GLU A 43 14.35 27.16 22.16
C GLU A 43 14.22 26.18 20.98
N SER A 44 15.19 26.14 20.06
CA SER A 44 15.20 25.17 18.94
C SER A 44 15.35 23.73 19.44
N ASP A 45 16.31 23.51 20.35
CA ASP A 45 16.62 22.19 20.88
C ASP A 45 15.49 21.70 21.79
N LYS A 46 14.92 22.60 22.58
CA LYS A 46 13.75 22.34 23.41
C LYS A 46 12.57 21.83 22.57
N LYS A 47 12.26 22.49 21.44
CA LYS A 47 11.18 22.05 20.55
C LYS A 47 11.46 20.69 19.92
N LEU A 48 12.69 20.46 19.46
CA LEU A 48 13.08 19.19 18.85
C LEU A 48 13.02 18.04 19.86
N ILE A 49 13.57 18.24 21.05
CA ILE A 49 13.58 17.22 22.11
C ILE A 49 12.15 16.95 22.62
N ALA A 50 11.29 17.97 22.70
CA ALA A 50 9.89 17.76 23.04
C ALA A 50 9.17 16.85 22.02
N GLN A 51 9.49 16.96 20.73
CA GLN A 51 8.97 16.05 19.71
C GLN A 51 9.51 14.62 19.93
N MET A 52 10.80 14.46 20.22
CA MET A 52 11.39 13.16 20.52
C MET A 52 10.73 12.47 21.74
N VAL A 53 10.38 13.24 22.77
CA VAL A 53 9.63 12.73 23.94
C VAL A 53 8.24 12.26 23.52
N SER A 54 7.52 13.06 22.73
CA SER A 54 6.20 12.70 22.20
C SER A 54 6.24 11.42 21.35
N ASP A 55 7.28 11.25 20.54
CA ASP A 55 7.46 10.05 19.72
C ASP A 55 7.73 8.80 20.58
N CYS A 56 8.52 8.95 21.64
CA CYS A 56 8.73 7.87 22.62
C CYS A 56 7.44 7.50 23.35
N ASP A 57 6.65 8.49 23.77
CA ASP A 57 5.35 8.25 24.42
C ASP A 57 4.37 7.53 23.48
N TYR A 58 4.34 7.93 22.20
CA TYR A 58 3.56 7.25 21.18
C TYR A 58 3.98 5.78 21.01
N ALA A 59 5.29 5.51 20.89
CA ALA A 59 5.81 4.16 20.76
C ALA A 59 5.50 3.29 22.00
N ILE A 60 5.62 3.85 23.21
CA ILE A 60 5.30 3.16 24.46
C ILE A 60 3.81 2.80 24.53
N GLU A 61 2.92 3.74 24.19
CA GLU A 61 1.47 3.47 24.17
C GLU A 61 1.11 2.40 23.13
N TRP A 62 1.74 2.45 21.95
CA TRP A 62 1.51 1.47 20.90
C TRP A 62 1.96 0.06 21.32
N LEU A 63 3.18 -0.06 21.83
CA LEU A 63 3.75 -1.35 22.20
C LEU A 63 3.11 -1.97 23.45
N SER A 64 2.60 -1.13 24.38
CA SER A 64 1.93 -1.61 25.58
C SER A 64 0.47 -2.02 25.34
N THR A 65 -0.25 -1.29 24.49
CA THR A 65 -1.68 -1.55 24.24
C THR A 65 -1.93 -2.40 23.01
N GLY A 66 -0.96 -2.48 22.08
CA GLY A 66 -1.14 -3.08 20.75
C GLY A 66 -2.14 -2.32 19.87
N ARG A 67 -2.55 -1.11 20.28
CA ARG A 67 -3.53 -0.27 19.59
C ARG A 67 -2.88 1.05 19.21
N ARG A 68 -3.41 1.69 18.16
CA ARG A 68 -2.96 3.03 17.77
C ARG A 68 -3.19 4.03 18.92
N PRO A 69 -2.13 4.69 19.42
CA PRO A 69 -2.21 5.73 20.44
C PRO A 69 -3.17 6.85 20.05
N GLY A 70 -3.88 7.38 21.03
CA GLY A 70 -4.86 8.45 20.85
C GLY A 70 -6.24 8.01 20.33
N ASN A 71 -6.41 6.74 19.95
CA ASN A 71 -7.70 6.23 19.50
C ASN A 71 -8.53 5.68 20.68
N LYS A 72 -9.49 6.47 21.19
CA LYS A 72 -10.31 6.09 22.37
C LYS A 72 -11.26 4.90 22.15
N ARG A 73 -11.53 4.54 20.89
CA ARG A 73 -12.44 3.44 20.51
C ARG A 73 -11.75 2.58 19.45
N GLY A 74 -11.69 1.27 19.66
CA GLY A 74 -11.07 0.36 18.70
C GLY A 74 -11.99 -0.03 17.53
N VAL A 75 -11.43 -0.75 16.57
CA VAL A 75 -12.12 -1.26 15.36
C VAL A 75 -13.30 -2.16 15.72
N GLU A 76 -13.26 -2.82 16.87
CA GLU A 76 -14.35 -3.62 17.43
C GLU A 76 -15.62 -2.80 17.73
N ARG A 77 -15.58 -1.47 17.70
CA ARG A 77 -16.77 -0.62 17.88
C ARG A 77 -17.28 0.04 16.60
N LEU A 78 -16.75 -0.34 15.43
CA LEU A 78 -17.32 0.08 14.15
C LEU A 78 -18.76 -0.43 14.03
N ALA A 79 -19.65 0.43 13.52
CA ALA A 79 -21.04 0.05 13.28
C ALA A 79 -21.14 -1.04 12.20
N ALA A 80 -22.23 -1.81 12.17
CA ALA A 80 -22.42 -2.90 11.21
C ALA A 80 -22.16 -2.46 9.75
N TYR A 81 -22.68 -1.30 9.35
CA TYR A 81 -22.46 -0.70 8.01
C TYR A 81 -21.02 -0.27 7.72
N GLN A 82 -20.17 -0.11 8.76
CA GLN A 82 -18.74 0.16 8.59
C GLN A 82 -17.92 -1.14 8.53
N ARG A 83 -18.44 -2.23 9.09
CA ARG A 83 -17.83 -3.56 9.05
C ARG A 83 -18.16 -4.30 7.76
N GLU A 84 -19.40 -4.19 7.31
CA GLU A 84 -19.93 -4.91 6.16
C GLU A 84 -19.70 -4.09 4.90
N LYS A 85 -18.77 -4.57 4.06
CA LYS A 85 -18.67 -4.11 2.67
C LYS A 85 -19.53 -5.03 1.82
N LEU A 86 -20.42 -4.44 1.03
CA LEU A 86 -21.15 -5.18 0.01
C LEU A 86 -20.16 -5.70 -1.02
N VAL A 87 -20.00 -7.02 -1.07
CA VAL A 87 -19.18 -7.72 -2.06
C VAL A 87 -20.05 -8.78 -2.71
N ASP A 88 -19.91 -8.93 -4.03
CA ASP A 88 -20.57 -10.00 -4.77
C ASP A 88 -20.19 -11.38 -4.17
N PRO A 89 -21.16 -12.20 -3.73
CA PRO A 89 -20.89 -13.53 -3.19
C PRO A 89 -20.05 -14.41 -4.11
N LEU A 90 -20.20 -14.27 -5.44
CA LEU A 90 -19.40 -15.02 -6.42
C LEU A 90 -17.93 -14.61 -6.39
N LYS A 91 -17.65 -13.31 -6.23
CA LYS A 91 -16.27 -12.81 -6.06
C LYS A 91 -15.67 -13.30 -4.74
N MET A 92 -16.44 -13.34 -3.67
CA MET A 92 -15.98 -13.90 -2.38
C MET A 92 -15.66 -15.39 -2.47
N GLN A 93 -16.47 -16.17 -3.20
CA GLN A 93 -16.22 -17.60 -3.41
C GLN A 93 -14.89 -17.84 -4.16
N ALA A 94 -14.49 -16.94 -5.06
CA ALA A 94 -13.23 -17.03 -5.82
C ALA A 94 -12.00 -16.96 -4.93
N TYR A 95 -12.04 -16.11 -3.90
CA TYR A 95 -10.93 -16.00 -2.97
C TYR A 95 -10.75 -17.24 -2.10
N VAL A 96 -11.84 -17.94 -1.76
CA VAL A 96 -11.81 -19.12 -0.90
C VAL A 96 -11.44 -20.38 -1.68
N GLN A 97 -11.90 -20.50 -2.92
CA GLN A 97 -11.62 -21.64 -3.80
C GLN A 97 -11.26 -21.14 -5.20
N GLN A 98 -9.96 -21.08 -5.48
CA GLN A 98 -9.35 -20.58 -6.73
C GLN A 98 -9.73 -21.37 -8.00
N GLY A 99 -10.66 -22.33 -7.93
CA GLY A 99 -11.12 -23.13 -9.09
C GLY A 99 -12.64 -23.36 -9.17
N HIS A 100 -13.45 -22.83 -8.25
CA HIS A 100 -14.89 -23.15 -8.18
C HIS A 100 -15.81 -21.94 -8.16
N ALA A 101 -15.27 -20.75 -8.36
CA ALA A 101 -16.05 -19.53 -8.25
C ALA A 101 -16.61 -19.07 -9.59
N GLY A 102 -17.78 -19.59 -9.91
CA GLY A 102 -18.72 -18.97 -10.83
C GLY A 102 -18.38 -18.99 -12.32
N SER A 103 -17.14 -19.29 -12.72
CA SER A 103 -16.76 -19.48 -14.12
C SER A 103 -16.65 -20.98 -14.44
N SER A 104 -17.26 -21.41 -15.55
CA SER A 104 -17.16 -22.79 -16.05
C SER A 104 -15.79 -23.13 -16.65
N ALA A 105 -14.86 -22.16 -16.72
CA ALA A 105 -13.55 -22.33 -17.31
C ALA A 105 -12.52 -22.64 -16.21
N ASN A 106 -12.24 -23.93 -15.99
CA ASN A 106 -11.02 -24.36 -15.33
C ASN A 106 -9.84 -24.05 -16.28
N LEU A 107 -9.31 -22.83 -16.21
CA LEU A 107 -8.09 -22.47 -16.94
C LEU A 107 -6.92 -23.25 -16.34
N SER A 108 -6.06 -23.80 -17.20
CA SER A 108 -4.79 -24.36 -16.74
C SER A 108 -3.84 -23.24 -16.29
N ASP A 109 -2.86 -23.59 -15.46
CA ASP A 109 -1.80 -22.64 -15.05
C ASP A 109 -1.10 -22.02 -16.26
N TRP A 110 -0.95 -22.78 -17.36
CA TRP A 110 -0.39 -22.29 -18.62
C TRP A 110 -1.29 -21.24 -19.28
N GLN A 111 -2.60 -21.46 -19.32
CA GLN A 111 -3.55 -20.49 -19.87
C GLN A 111 -3.62 -19.21 -19.02
N LEU A 112 -3.54 -19.34 -17.70
CA LEU A 112 -3.43 -18.19 -16.80
C LEU A 112 -2.16 -17.39 -17.08
N PHE A 113 -1.03 -18.07 -17.23
CA PHE A 113 0.24 -17.45 -17.61
C PHE A 113 0.13 -16.72 -18.96
N GLN A 114 -0.49 -17.31 -19.98
CA GLN A 114 -0.71 -16.65 -21.28
C GLN A 114 -1.54 -15.37 -21.13
N ILE A 115 -2.61 -15.38 -20.33
CA ILE A 115 -3.43 -14.19 -20.08
C ILE A 115 -2.62 -13.12 -19.35
N GLU A 116 -1.85 -13.50 -18.34
CA GLU A 116 -1.03 -12.57 -17.58
C GLU A 116 0.08 -11.94 -18.44
N ASP A 117 0.76 -12.74 -19.26
CA ASP A 117 1.77 -12.30 -20.21
C ASP A 117 1.19 -11.29 -21.21
N ALA A 118 0.03 -11.60 -21.81
CA ALA A 118 -0.65 -10.69 -22.74
C ALA A 118 -1.07 -9.36 -22.09
N LEU A 119 -1.48 -9.39 -20.82
CA LEU A 119 -1.88 -8.18 -20.10
C LEU A 119 -0.69 -7.38 -19.55
N SER A 120 0.50 -7.97 -19.44
CA SER A 120 1.70 -7.33 -18.86
C SER A 120 2.23 -6.16 -19.71
N ARG A 121 2.04 -6.21 -21.03
CA ARG A 121 2.46 -5.15 -21.96
C ARG A 121 1.59 -3.88 -21.87
N LEU A 122 0.36 -4.02 -21.40
CA LEU A 122 -0.58 -2.90 -21.32
C LEU A 122 -0.15 -1.91 -20.23
N SER A 123 -0.34 -0.62 -20.49
CA SER A 123 -0.22 0.37 -19.42
C SER A 123 -1.28 0.13 -18.35
N PRO A 124 -1.08 0.58 -17.10
CA PRO A 124 -2.05 0.36 -16.02
C PRO A 124 -3.47 0.79 -16.38
N ARG A 125 -3.63 1.92 -17.09
CA ARG A 125 -4.95 2.44 -17.51
C ARG A 125 -5.57 1.66 -18.65
N GLU A 126 -4.78 1.26 -19.64
CA GLU A 126 -5.24 0.40 -20.74
C GLU A 126 -5.71 -0.95 -20.19
N ARG A 127 -4.90 -1.56 -19.30
CA ARG A 127 -5.22 -2.83 -18.65
C ARG A 127 -6.51 -2.73 -17.84
N GLU A 128 -6.64 -1.69 -17.03
CA GLU A 128 -7.84 -1.45 -16.21
C GLU A 128 -9.10 -1.32 -17.08
N CYS A 129 -9.06 -0.48 -18.13
CA CYS A 129 -10.18 -0.31 -19.04
C CYS A 129 -10.52 -1.61 -19.81
N TYR A 130 -9.50 -2.36 -20.23
CA TYR A 130 -9.66 -3.60 -20.97
C TYR A 130 -10.30 -4.70 -20.11
N VAL A 131 -9.82 -4.89 -18.89
CA VAL A 131 -10.37 -5.86 -17.94
C VAL A 131 -11.80 -5.51 -17.56
N MET A 132 -12.11 -4.25 -17.28
CA MET A 132 -13.50 -3.85 -16.99
C MET A 132 -14.43 -4.07 -18.19
N LYS A 133 -13.93 -3.91 -19.41
CA LYS A 133 -14.73 -4.06 -20.62
C LYS A 133 -14.97 -5.52 -21.00
N HIS A 134 -13.92 -6.34 -20.99
CA HIS A 134 -13.96 -7.72 -21.50
C HIS A 134 -14.05 -8.78 -20.39
N GLY A 135 -13.50 -8.49 -19.20
CA GLY A 135 -13.60 -9.37 -18.03
C GLY A 135 -14.92 -9.20 -17.28
N ASP A 136 -15.23 -7.96 -16.86
CA ASP A 136 -16.46 -7.65 -16.12
C ASP A 136 -17.66 -7.30 -17.02
N CYS A 137 -17.47 -7.24 -18.35
CA CYS A 137 -18.52 -6.95 -19.34
C CYS A 137 -19.24 -5.58 -19.19
N HIS A 138 -18.58 -4.57 -18.63
CA HIS A 138 -19.19 -3.24 -18.47
C HIS A 138 -19.37 -2.47 -19.79
N SER A 139 -20.31 -1.52 -19.82
CA SER A 139 -20.42 -0.60 -20.95
C SER A 139 -19.34 0.48 -20.88
N PHE A 140 -19.00 1.10 -22.02
CA PHE A 140 -18.03 2.21 -22.03
C PHE A 140 -18.48 3.40 -21.16
N ALA A 141 -19.79 3.59 -21.00
CA ALA A 141 -20.34 4.65 -20.15
C ALA A 141 -20.14 4.35 -18.66
N ASP A 142 -20.33 3.09 -18.25
CA ASP A 142 -20.16 2.68 -16.86
C ASP A 142 -18.68 2.77 -16.45
N ILE A 143 -17.77 2.34 -17.34
CA ILE A 143 -16.33 2.43 -17.12
C ILE A 143 -15.89 3.89 -17.01
N ALA A 144 -16.41 4.75 -17.89
CA ALA A 144 -16.13 6.19 -17.85
C ALA A 144 -16.57 6.81 -16.53
N MET A 145 -17.75 6.42 -16.02
CA MET A 145 -18.27 6.87 -14.73
C MET A 145 -17.44 6.33 -13.56
N ALA A 146 -17.05 5.07 -13.59
CA ALA A 146 -16.25 4.42 -12.54
C ALA A 146 -14.85 5.01 -12.43
N LEU A 147 -14.20 5.30 -13.56
CA LEU A 147 -12.84 5.84 -13.63
C LEU A 147 -12.81 7.37 -13.64
N ASN A 148 -13.96 8.03 -13.70
CA ASN A 148 -14.14 9.48 -13.81
C ASN A 148 -13.36 10.09 -14.99
N ILE A 149 -13.49 9.48 -16.17
CA ILE A 149 -12.88 9.90 -17.43
C ILE A 149 -13.93 10.03 -18.54
N SER A 150 -13.58 10.62 -19.67
CA SER A 150 -14.51 10.69 -20.80
C SER A 150 -14.71 9.32 -21.46
N LYS A 151 -15.92 9.09 -21.99
CA LYS A 151 -16.24 7.88 -22.76
C LYS A 151 -15.29 7.67 -23.95
N SER A 152 -14.88 8.76 -24.61
CA SER A 152 -13.91 8.71 -25.71
C SER A 152 -12.53 8.25 -25.26
N ALA A 153 -12.07 8.67 -24.07
CA ALA A 153 -10.79 8.20 -23.52
C ALA A 153 -10.82 6.70 -23.24
N VAL A 154 -11.90 6.19 -22.62
CA VAL A 154 -12.07 4.74 -22.40
C VAL A 154 -12.01 3.98 -23.72
N GLN A 155 -12.71 4.45 -24.74
CA GLN A 155 -12.72 3.82 -26.06
C GLN A 155 -11.29 3.76 -26.65
N SER A 156 -10.55 4.87 -26.63
CA SER A 156 -9.17 4.90 -27.12
C SER A 156 -8.24 3.96 -26.35
N TYR A 157 -8.40 3.85 -25.02
CA TYR A 157 -7.62 2.92 -24.21
C TYR A 157 -7.92 1.46 -24.54
N VAL A 158 -9.20 1.10 -24.72
CA VAL A 158 -9.60 -0.27 -25.07
C VAL A 158 -9.13 -0.64 -26.49
N GLU A 159 -9.30 0.26 -27.46
CA GLU A 159 -8.83 0.04 -28.84
C GLU A 159 -7.30 -0.10 -28.89
N THR A 160 -6.57 0.72 -28.14
CA THR A 160 -5.11 0.64 -28.07
C THR A 160 -4.66 -0.66 -27.40
N ALA A 161 -5.34 -1.08 -26.33
CA ALA A 161 -5.08 -2.36 -25.68
C ALA A 161 -5.32 -3.54 -26.62
N GLN A 162 -6.46 -3.55 -27.32
CA GLN A 162 -6.81 -4.59 -28.28
C GLN A 162 -5.79 -4.69 -29.41
N ARG A 163 -5.28 -3.55 -29.90
CA ARG A 163 -4.22 -3.51 -30.91
C ARG A 163 -2.94 -4.15 -30.39
N LYS A 164 -2.47 -3.79 -29.19
CA LYS A 164 -1.26 -4.36 -28.57
C LYS A 164 -1.37 -5.87 -28.38
N ILE A 165 -2.49 -6.35 -27.86
CA ILE A 165 -2.72 -7.79 -27.68
C ILE A 165 -2.75 -8.52 -29.03
N SER A 166 -3.39 -7.94 -30.04
CA SER A 166 -3.40 -8.53 -31.39
C SER A 166 -2.01 -8.62 -32.01
N GLU A 167 -1.17 -7.59 -31.80
CA GLU A 167 0.24 -7.60 -32.20
C GLU A 167 1.02 -8.69 -31.45
N ASP A 168 0.82 -8.84 -30.14
CA ASP A 168 1.50 -9.86 -29.35
C ASP A 168 1.05 -11.27 -29.71
N LEU A 169 -0.22 -11.48 -30.08
CA LEU A 169 -0.70 -12.78 -30.53
C LEU A 169 0.02 -13.26 -31.80
N GLN A 170 0.44 -12.32 -32.65
CA GLN A 170 1.18 -12.62 -33.88
C GLN A 170 2.68 -12.79 -33.67
N ASN A 171 3.25 -12.13 -32.65
CA ASN A 171 4.71 -12.03 -32.46
C ASN A 171 5.22 -12.81 -31.24
N SER A 172 4.38 -13.10 -30.25
CA SER A 172 4.76 -13.78 -29.02
C SER A 172 4.74 -15.29 -29.21
N LEU A 173 5.88 -15.91 -28.89
CA LEU A 173 6.07 -17.37 -28.92
C LEU A 173 5.12 -18.11 -27.97
N PHE A 174 4.70 -17.45 -26.89
CA PHE A 174 3.89 -18.07 -25.83
C PHE A 174 2.38 -17.91 -26.05
N LEU A 175 1.95 -16.94 -26.86
CA LEU A 175 0.54 -16.65 -27.11
C LEU A 175 0.01 -17.30 -28.39
N GLY A 176 0.88 -17.60 -29.35
CA GLY A 176 0.55 -18.41 -30.52
C GLY A 176 0.41 -19.88 -30.12
N GLY A 177 -0.77 -20.47 -30.32
CA GLY A 177 -1.02 -21.88 -29.99
C GLY A 177 -0.18 -22.82 -30.85
N TYR A 178 0.64 -23.66 -30.21
CA TYR A 178 0.83 -25.02 -30.69
C TYR A 178 -0.34 -25.84 -30.13
N GLU A 179 -1.15 -26.42 -31.03
CA GLU A 179 -2.14 -27.45 -30.68
C GLU A 179 -1.48 -28.70 -30.09
#